data_AF-A0A9E0VMW9-F1
#
_entry.id   AF-A0A9E0VMW9-F1
#
_cell.length_a   1.000
_cell.length_b   1.000
_cell.length_c   1.000
_cell.angle_alpha   90.00
_cell.angle_beta   90.00
_cell.angle_gamma   90.00
#
_symmetry.space_group_name_H-M   'P 1'
#
loop_
_entity.id
_entity.type
_entity.pdbx_description
1 polymer ?
#
loop_
_entity_poly.entity_id
_entity_poly.type
_entity_poly.pdbx_seq_one_letter_code
_entity_poly.pdbx_strand_id
1 'polypeptide(L)'
;MYRKIKYILIIFFTFLMTYSCDEKLIILPEKVKISADFVSFATPSGSHYSGGTASHTIQIKNTGNARWKFWIGCSVRDKSGAWYDIPVDTVTLNPLETSKQIGMSW
;
A
#
# COMPACT_ATOMS: atom_id res chain seq x y z
N MET A 1 37.37 37.42 47.99
CA MET A 1 36.45 37.61 46.84
C MET A 1 36.51 36.49 45.79
N TYR A 2 37.55 35.63 45.77
CA TYR A 2 37.77 34.59 44.75
C TYR A 2 36.99 33.27 44.92
N ARG A 3 36.42 33.02 46.11
CA ARG A 3 35.75 31.75 46.44
C ARG A 3 34.36 31.62 45.79
N LYS A 4 33.60 32.71 45.64
CA LYS A 4 32.23 32.70 45.10
C LYS A 4 32.17 32.40 43.59
N ILE A 5 33.19 32.78 42.83
CA ILE A 5 33.26 32.57 41.37
C ILE A 5 33.48 31.09 41.03
N LYS A 6 34.24 30.35 41.85
CA LYS A 6 34.45 28.90 41.67
C LYS A 6 33.16 28.09 41.80
N TYR A 7 32.30 28.41 42.76
CA TYR A 7 31.02 27.69 42.94
C TYR A 7 30.03 27.98 41.81
N ILE A 8 29.99 29.23 41.31
CA ILE A 8 29.12 29.61 40.19
C ILE A 8 29.50 28.85 38.91
N LEU A 9 30.80 28.72 38.63
CA LEU A 9 31.28 28.02 37.44
C LEU A 9 31.03 26.50 37.52
N ILE A 10 31.18 25.91 38.72
CA ILE A 10 30.89 24.48 38.95
C ILE A 10 29.39 24.18 38.77
N ILE A 11 28.52 25.03 39.33
CA ILE A 11 27.06 24.87 39.20
C ILE A 11 26.62 24.97 37.74
N PHE A 12 27.19 25.91 36.98
CA PHE A 12 26.86 26.09 35.56
C PHE A 12 27.30 24.89 34.71
N PHE A 13 28.47 24.31 35.01
CA PHE A 13 29.01 23.16 34.28
C PHE A 13 28.22 21.87 34.57
N THR A 14 27.75 21.67 35.80
CA THR A 14 26.86 20.55 36.15
C THR A 14 25.45 20.72 35.58
N PHE A 15 24.96 21.95 35.45
CA PHE A 15 23.68 22.23 34.80
C PHE A 15 23.77 21.99 33.28
N LEU A 16 24.89 22.32 32.63
CA LEU A 16 25.09 22.05 31.21
C LEU A 16 25.13 20.55 30.87
N MET A 17 25.73 19.73 31.74
CA MET A 17 25.84 18.27 31.55
C MET A 17 24.54 17.50 31.77
N THR A 18 23.55 18.11 32.44
CA THR A 18 22.22 17.48 32.65
C THR A 18 21.22 17.79 31.54
N TYR A 19 21.43 18.86 30.77
CA TYR A 19 20.62 19.21 29.59
C TYR A 19 20.99 18.43 28.33
N SER A 20 22.13 17.73 28.31
CA SER A 20 22.51 16.83 27.20
C SER A 20 21.74 15.51 27.20
N CYS A 21 20.66 15.38 28.00
CA CYS A 21 19.79 14.22 27.96
C CYS A 21 19.12 14.18 26.59
N ASP A 22 19.64 13.31 25.71
CA ASP A 22 19.12 13.01 24.38
C ASP A 22 17.58 12.96 24.41
N GLU A 23 16.93 13.83 23.63
CA GLU A 23 15.56 13.57 23.19
C GLU A 23 15.61 12.30 22.33
N LYS A 24 15.36 11.16 22.96
CA LYS A 24 15.26 9.87 22.29
C LYS A 24 14.08 9.92 21.33
N LEU A 25 14.35 10.17 20.06
CA LEU A 25 13.37 10.19 18.98
C LEU A 25 12.76 8.78 18.85
N ILE A 26 11.53 8.60 19.33
CA ILE A 26 10.79 7.34 19.20
C ILE A 26 10.26 7.26 17.77
N ILE A 27 10.99 6.57 16.89
CA ILE A 27 10.48 6.26 15.55
C ILE A 27 9.49 5.09 15.71
N LEU A 28 8.19 5.41 15.69
CA LEU A 28 7.15 4.39 15.58
C LEU A 28 7.33 3.65 14.26
N PRO A 29 7.27 2.30 14.23
CA PRO A 29 7.31 1.58 12.98
C PRO A 29 6.17 2.06 12.09
N GLU A 30 6.47 2.28 10.81
CA GLU A 30 5.46 2.68 9.84
C GLU A 30 4.31 1.65 9.86
N LYS A 31 3.07 2.14 10.01
CA LYS A 31 1.90 1.27 10.07
C LYS A 31 1.73 0.56 8.72
N VAL A 32 1.49 -0.75 8.76
CA VAL A 32 1.17 -1.52 7.55
C VAL A 32 -0.12 -1.01 6.91
N LYS A 33 -0.05 -0.70 5.62
CA LYS A 33 -1.13 -0.27 4.75
C LYS A 33 -1.21 -1.22 3.57
N ILE A 34 -2.36 -1.88 3.41
CA ILE A 34 -2.69 -2.70 2.25
C ILE A 34 -3.62 -1.89 1.35
N SER A 35 -3.21 -1.66 0.10
CA SER A 35 -3.96 -0.86 -0.87
C SER A 35 -3.52 -1.23 -2.28
N ALA A 36 -4.45 -1.16 -3.23
CA ALA A 36 -4.15 -1.33 -4.64
C ALA A 36 -5.07 -0.46 -5.49
N ASP A 37 -4.57 -0.04 -6.65
CA ASP A 37 -5.31 0.72 -7.64
C ASP A 37 -5.28 -0.01 -9.00
N PHE A 38 -6.34 0.15 -9.79
CA PHE A 38 -6.35 -0.30 -11.18
C PHE A 38 -5.44 0.58 -12.03
N VAL A 39 -4.55 -0.05 -12.78
CA VAL A 39 -3.71 0.63 -13.78
C VAL A 39 -4.40 0.59 -15.13
N SER A 40 -4.98 -0.56 -15.49
CA SER A 40 -5.71 -0.71 -16.74
C SER A 40 -6.80 -1.78 -16.61
N PHE A 41 -7.86 -1.58 -17.39
CA PHE A 41 -8.95 -2.52 -17.56
C PHE A 41 -9.43 -2.44 -19.00
N ALA A 42 -9.37 -3.56 -19.73
CA ALA A 42 -9.88 -3.65 -21.10
C ALA A 42 -10.90 -4.77 -21.20
N THR A 43 -12.01 -4.45 -21.86
CA THR A 43 -13.11 -5.38 -22.18
C THR A 43 -13.13 -5.64 -23.68
N PRO A 44 -13.63 -6.80 -24.11
CA PRO A 44 -13.89 -7.02 -25.51
C PRO A 44 -15.05 -6.12 -25.96
N SER A 45 -14.99 -5.66 -27.21
CA SER A 45 -16.03 -4.79 -27.78
C SER A 45 -17.09 -5.61 -28.53
N GLY A 46 -18.32 -5.10 -28.56
CA GLY A 46 -19.42 -5.70 -29.30
C GLY A 46 -20.37 -6.54 -28.45
N SER A 47 -21.21 -7.32 -29.13
CA SER A 47 -22.18 -8.21 -28.47
C SER A 47 -21.58 -9.59 -28.25
N HIS A 48 -21.73 -10.11 -27.04
CA HIS A 48 -21.32 -11.45 -26.67
C HIS A 48 -22.55 -12.30 -26.40
N TYR A 49 -22.53 -13.53 -26.91
CA TYR A 49 -23.65 -14.46 -26.81
C TYR A 49 -23.23 -15.67 -25.97
N SER A 50 -24.23 -16.36 -25.41
CA SER A 50 -24.02 -17.61 -24.69
C SER A 50 -23.21 -18.61 -25.53
N GLY A 51 -22.15 -19.17 -24.94
CA GLY A 51 -21.25 -20.11 -25.62
C GLY A 51 -20.09 -19.45 -26.37
N GLY A 52 -20.06 -18.12 -26.47
CA GLY A 52 -18.87 -17.37 -26.86
C GLY A 52 -17.94 -17.11 -25.67
N THR A 53 -16.73 -16.60 -25.94
CA THR A 53 -15.77 -16.19 -24.91
C THR A 53 -15.62 -14.68 -24.91
N ALA A 54 -15.72 -14.05 -23.74
CA ALA A 54 -15.42 -12.63 -23.53
C ALA A 54 -14.14 -12.49 -22.68
N SER A 55 -13.04 -12.04 -23.31
CA SER A 55 -11.73 -11.92 -22.67
C SER A 55 -11.44 -10.51 -22.19
N HIS A 56 -11.19 -10.38 -20.89
CA HIS A 56 -10.91 -9.14 -20.18
C HIS A 56 -9.44 -9.12 -19.79
N THR A 57 -8.80 -7.96 -19.82
CA THR A 57 -7.45 -7.80 -19.27
C THR A 57 -7.43 -6.75 -18.18
N ILE A 58 -6.77 -7.08 -17.08
CA ILE A 58 -6.71 -6.26 -15.86
C ILE A 58 -5.24 -6.09 -15.46
N GLN A 59 -4.87 -4.88 -15.05
CA GLN A 59 -3.62 -4.63 -14.34
C GLN A 59 -3.90 -3.81 -13.08
N ILE A 60 -3.22 -4.19 -12.00
CA ILE A 60 -3.29 -3.48 -10.73
C ILE A 60 -1.89 -3.12 -10.24
N LYS A 61 -1.79 -2.09 -9.40
CA LYS A 61 -0.57 -1.69 -8.72
C LYS A 61 -0.78 -1.74 -7.21
N ASN A 62 0.17 -2.32 -6.49
CA ASN A 62 0.19 -2.23 -5.03
C ASN A 62 0.59 -0.82 -4.60
N THR A 63 -0.35 -0.07 -4.03
CA THR A 63 -0.14 1.29 -3.49
C THR A 63 -0.02 1.30 -1.97
N GLY A 64 -0.01 0.11 -1.36
CA GLY A 64 0.35 -0.11 0.03
C GLY A 64 1.86 -0.16 0.26
N ASN A 65 2.24 -0.30 1.53
CA ASN A 65 3.64 -0.38 1.97
C ASN A 65 4.08 -1.80 2.37
N ALA A 66 3.24 -2.81 2.13
CA ALA A 66 3.57 -4.22 2.39
C ALA A 66 3.33 -5.10 1.16
N ARG A 67 4.12 -6.18 1.07
CA ARG A 67 3.90 -7.26 0.09
C ARG A 67 2.58 -7.95 0.42
N TRP A 68 1.70 -8.08 -0.56
CA TRP A 68 0.35 -8.62 -0.34
C TRP A 68 -0.15 -9.47 -1.50
N LYS A 69 -1.01 -10.44 -1.17
CA LYS A 69 -1.73 -11.27 -2.15
C LYS A 69 -3.11 -10.68 -2.39
N PHE A 70 -3.31 -10.10 -3.57
CA PHE A 70 -4.58 -9.53 -4.00
C PHE A 70 -5.43 -10.58 -4.71
N TRP A 71 -6.74 -10.52 -4.51
CA TRP A 71 -7.74 -11.33 -5.19
C TRP A 71 -8.48 -10.43 -6.18
N ILE A 72 -8.54 -10.85 -7.44
CA ILE A 72 -9.11 -10.07 -8.54
C ILE A 72 -10.32 -10.83 -9.09
N GLY A 73 -11.50 -10.26 -8.89
CA GLY A 73 -12.75 -10.75 -9.47
C GLY A 73 -13.21 -9.86 -10.61
N CYS A 74 -13.91 -10.45 -11.58
CA CYS A 74 -14.60 -9.74 -12.63
C CYS A 74 -15.99 -10.36 -12.77
N SER A 75 -17.01 -9.51 -12.94
CA SER A 75 -18.38 -9.94 -13.14
C SER A 75 -18.92 -9.25 -14.38
N VAL A 76 -19.65 -9.99 -15.21
CA VAL A 76 -20.35 -9.45 -16.37
C VAL A 76 -21.84 -9.31 -16.07
N ARG A 77 -22.46 -8.27 -16.59
CA ARG A 77 -23.90 -8.04 -16.44
C ARG A 77 -24.58 -8.17 -17.79
N ASP A 78 -25.63 -8.97 -17.88
CA ASP A 78 -26.42 -9.08 -19.10
C ASP A 78 -27.44 -7.92 -19.24
N LYS A 79 -28.14 -7.90 -20.38
CA LYS A 79 -29.21 -6.92 -20.65
C LYS A 79 -30.43 -7.05 -19.74
N SER A 80 -30.65 -8.22 -19.14
CA SER A 80 -31.74 -8.45 -18.17
C SER A 80 -31.38 -7.94 -16.77
N GLY A 81 -30.10 -7.64 -16.57
CA GLY A 81 -29.53 -7.13 -15.34
C GLY A 81 -28.91 -8.20 -14.44
N ALA A 82 -28.89 -9.47 -14.88
CA ALA A 82 -28.27 -10.59 -14.17
C ALA A 82 -26.74 -10.48 -14.22
N TRP A 83 -26.10 -10.84 -13.11
CA TRP A 83 -24.65 -10.85 -12.97
C TRP A 83 -24.09 -12.26 -13.05
N TYR A 84 -22.94 -12.39 -13.68
CA TYR A 84 -22.20 -13.65 -13.81
C TYR A 84 -20.75 -13.42 -13.40
N ASP A 85 -20.29 -14.18 -12.42
CA ASP A 85 -18.92 -14.06 -11.90
C ASP A 85 -17.96 -14.92 -12.72
N ILE A 86 -16.83 -14.32 -13.08
CA ILE A 86 -15.68 -15.01 -13.66
C ILE A 86 -14.84 -15.57 -12.53
N PRO A 87 -14.26 -16.79 -12.65
CA PRO A 87 -13.36 -17.35 -11.64
C PRO A 87 -12.28 -16.34 -11.22
N VAL A 88 -12.15 -16.17 -9.91
CA VAL A 88 -11.22 -15.21 -9.31
C VAL A 88 -9.77 -15.65 -9.55
N ASP A 89 -8.89 -14.69 -9.85
CA ASP A 89 -7.45 -14.90 -9.91
C ASP A 89 -6.74 -14.17 -8.77
N THR A 90 -5.48 -14.52 -8.50
CA THR A 90 -4.68 -13.90 -7.44
C THR A 90 -3.29 -13.52 -7.93
N VAL A 91 -2.80 -12.37 -7.46
CA VAL A 91 -1.44 -11.90 -7.72
C VAL A 91 -0.80 -11.44 -6.42
N THR A 92 0.49 -11.76 -6.25
CA THR A 92 1.26 -11.27 -5.11
C THR A 92 2.24 -10.21 -5.57
N LEU A 93 2.16 -9.01 -4.98
CA LEU A 93 2.92 -7.84 -5.40
C LEU A 93 3.66 -7.22 -4.23
N ASN A 94 4.90 -6.81 -4.45
CA ASN A 94 5.65 -5.95 -3.55
C ASN A 94 5.09 -4.52 -3.58
N PRO A 95 5.41 -3.67 -2.58
CA PRO A 95 5.04 -2.25 -2.62
C PRO A 95 5.48 -1.58 -3.93
N LEU A 96 4.60 -0.76 -4.51
CA LEU A 96 4.77 -0.05 -5.78
C LEU A 96 4.88 -0.94 -7.03
N GLU A 97 4.86 -2.27 -6.88
CA GLU A 97 4.88 -3.19 -8.01
C GLU A 97 3.55 -3.17 -8.77
N THR A 98 3.64 -3.20 -10.10
CA THR A 98 2.49 -3.34 -11.01
C THR A 98 2.45 -4.75 -11.55
N SER A 99 1.26 -5.36 -11.59
CA SER A 99 1.10 -6.71 -12.12
C SER A 99 1.38 -6.78 -13.62
N LYS A 100 1.70 -7.99 -14.09
CA LYS A 100 1.48 -8.34 -15.50
C LYS A 100 -0.02 -8.24 -15.82
N GLN A 101 -0.36 -8.27 -17.11
CA GLN A 101 -1.76 -8.39 -17.52
C GLN A 101 -2.35 -9.70 -17.00
N ILE A 102 -3.46 -9.58 -16.29
CA ILE A 102 -4.26 -10.69 -15.77
C ILE A 102 -5.42 -10.85 -16.75
N GLY A 103 -5.51 -12.02 -17.38
CA GLY A 103 -6.58 -12.37 -18.31
C GLY A 103 -7.74 -13.04 -17.58
N MET A 104 -8.97 -12.58 -17.82
CA MET A 104 -10.18 -13.17 -17.24
C MET A 104 -11.21 -13.41 -18.33
N SER A 105 -11.73 -14.63 -18.42
CA SER A 105 -12.64 -15.03 -19.50
C SER A 105 -13.97 -15.54 -18.94
N TRP A 106 -15.06 -14.95 -19.43
CA TRP A 106 -16.43 -15.43 -19.26
C TRP A 106 -16.82 -16.28 -20.48
#